data_AF-I3IL16-F1
#
_entry.id   AF-I3IL16-F1
#
_cell.length_a   1.000
_cell.length_b   1.000
_cell.length_c   1.000
_cell.angle_alpha   90.00
_cell.angle_beta   90.00
_cell.angle_gamma   90.00
#
_symmetry.space_group_name_H-M   'P 1'
#
loop_
_entity.id
_entity.type
_entity.pdbx_description
1 polymer ?
#
loop_
_entity_poly.entity_id
_entity_poly.type
_entity_poly.pdbx_seq_one_letter_code
_entity_poly.pdbx_strand_id
1 'polypeptide(L)'
;MTLERVENPDKVEVIKVDRRKLPRGEYKEVGYEARQVFDMKISREVTEYRAEIVEDTNGNRFVAPFPEGVTKAAQYGADLKAHAVYMSQYQLIPYKRIQEYFEEQMAIPVS
;
A
#
# COMPACT_ATOMS: atom_id res chain seq x y z
N MET A 1 4.90 -20.43 19.70
CA MET A 1 3.68 -19.60 19.59
C MET A 1 3.08 -19.86 18.21
N THR A 2 1.83 -20.31 18.15
CA THR A 2 1.10 -20.50 16.89
C THR A 2 0.37 -19.21 16.55
N LEU A 3 0.34 -18.85 15.27
CA LEU A 3 -0.34 -17.64 14.78
C LEU A 3 -1.86 -17.79 14.94
N GLU A 4 -2.52 -16.75 15.42
CA GLU A 4 -3.99 -16.72 15.55
C GLU A 4 -4.65 -16.34 14.23
N ARG A 5 -5.82 -16.93 13.97
CA ARG A 5 -6.61 -16.61 12.79
C ARG A 5 -7.34 -15.28 12.99
N VAL A 6 -7.41 -14.47 11.95
CA VAL A 6 -8.20 -13.22 11.95
C VAL A 6 -9.62 -13.49 11.48
N GLU A 7 -10.60 -12.80 12.05
CA GLU A 7 -12.02 -13.00 11.65
C GLU A 7 -12.31 -12.39 10.29
N ASN A 8 -11.72 -11.23 9.99
CA ASN A 8 -11.96 -10.46 8.76
C ASN A 8 -10.66 -10.37 7.94
N PRO A 9 -10.36 -11.36 7.09
CA PRO A 9 -9.19 -11.30 6.22
C PRO A 9 -9.38 -10.27 5.10
N ASP A 10 -8.29 -9.65 4.64
CA ASP A 10 -8.33 -8.63 3.56
C ASP A 10 -8.88 -9.18 2.23
N LYS A 11 -8.69 -10.48 1.99
CA LYS A 11 -9.19 -11.18 0.80
C LYS A 11 -9.61 -12.60 1.16
N VAL A 12 -10.74 -13.05 0.59
CA VAL A 12 -11.21 -14.44 0.68
C VAL A 12 -11.26 -15.05 -0.72
N GLU A 13 -10.50 -16.12 -0.93
CA GLU A 13 -10.58 -16.92 -2.16
C GLU A 13 -11.22 -18.27 -1.86
N VAL A 14 -12.37 -18.54 -2.48
CA VAL A 14 -13.08 -19.81 -2.32
C VAL A 14 -12.57 -20.83 -3.33
N ILE A 15 -11.91 -21.88 -2.84
CA ILE A 15 -11.43 -22.99 -3.65
C ILE A 15 -12.57 -24.00 -3.83
N LYS A 16 -13.07 -24.12 -5.07
CA LYS A 16 -14.13 -25.09 -5.39
C LYS A 16 -13.56 -26.49 -5.59
N VAL A 17 -14.25 -27.49 -5.06
CA VAL A 17 -13.95 -28.90 -5.34
C VAL A 17 -14.14 -29.19 -6.83
N ASP A 18 -13.15 -29.81 -7.46
CA ASP A 18 -13.28 -30.31 -8.84
C ASP A 18 -14.20 -31.53 -8.87
N ARG A 19 -15.47 -31.31 -9.20
CA ARG A 19 -16.51 -32.35 -9.19
C ARG A 19 -16.25 -33.51 -10.15
N ARG A 20 -15.38 -33.34 -11.16
CA ARG A 20 -15.04 -34.43 -12.11
C ARG A 20 -14.16 -35.50 -11.47
N LYS A 21 -13.46 -35.16 -10.39
CA LYS A 21 -12.60 -36.08 -9.64
C LYS A 21 -13.36 -36.80 -8.51
N LEU A 22 -14.63 -36.47 -8.32
CA LEU A 22 -15.46 -37.10 -7.30
C LEU A 22 -16.08 -38.39 -7.86
N PRO A 23 -16.30 -39.41 -7.01
CA PRO A 23 -17.16 -40.54 -7.34
C PRO A 23 -18.56 -40.10 -7.80
N ARG A 24 -19.30 -40.99 -8.47
CA ARG A 24 -20.69 -40.71 -8.82
C ARG A 24 -21.54 -40.65 -7.54
N GLY A 25 -22.28 -39.57 -7.39
CA GLY A 25 -23.18 -39.37 -6.26
C GLY A 25 -23.77 -37.97 -6.23
N GLU A 26 -24.71 -37.76 -5.30
CA GLU A 26 -25.26 -36.44 -4.99
C GLU A 26 -24.46 -35.79 -3.86
N TYR A 27 -24.15 -34.50 -4.01
CA TYR A 27 -23.34 -33.76 -3.07
C TYR A 27 -24.04 -32.47 -2.66
N LYS A 28 -23.98 -32.15 -1.37
CA LYS A 28 -24.43 -30.87 -0.79
C LYS A 28 -23.24 -30.09 -0.25
N GLU A 29 -23.32 -28.77 -0.32
CA GLU A 29 -22.34 -27.88 0.29
C GLU A 29 -22.63 -27.78 1.79
N VAL A 30 -21.61 -27.96 2.64
CA VAL A 30 -21.77 -27.99 4.12
C VAL A 30 -20.87 -26.98 4.84
N GLY A 31 -20.16 -26.14 4.09
CA GLY A 31 -19.22 -25.15 4.62
C GLY A 31 -17.84 -25.26 3.98
N TYR A 32 -16.85 -24.69 4.67
CA TYR A 32 -15.48 -24.58 4.18
C TYR A 32 -14.50 -24.90 5.30
N GLU A 33 -13.41 -25.59 4.95
CA GLU A 33 -12.22 -25.60 5.78
C GLU A 33 -11.35 -24.42 5.35
N ALA A 34 -11.20 -23.43 6.23
CA ALA A 34 -10.46 -22.22 5.91
C ALA A 34 -9.05 -22.24 6.52
N ARG A 35 -8.07 -21.75 5.74
CA ARG A 35 -6.68 -21.51 6.14
C ARG A 35 -6.34 -20.07 5.76
N GLN A 36 -5.51 -19.42 6.56
CA GLN A 36 -5.08 -18.03 6.31
C GLN A 36 -3.57 -17.99 6.10
N VAL A 37 -3.15 -17.23 5.11
CA VAL A 37 -1.76 -16.90 4.83
C VAL A 37 -1.61 -15.42 5.09
N PHE A 38 -0.70 -15.05 5.99
CA PHE A 38 -0.35 -13.68 6.26
C PHE A 38 0.81 -13.32 5.34
N ASP A 39 0.59 -12.33 4.49
CA ASP A 39 1.55 -11.86 3.50
C ASP A 39 1.64 -10.33 3.58
N MET A 40 2.76 -9.76 3.15
CA MET A 40 3.01 -8.33 3.17
C MET A 40 3.35 -7.85 1.77
N LYS A 41 2.55 -6.92 1.24
CA LYS A 41 2.79 -6.27 -0.04
C LYS A 41 3.25 -4.84 0.19
N ILE A 42 4.53 -4.58 -0.08
CA ILE A 42 5.10 -3.23 -0.02
C ILE A 42 4.98 -2.62 -1.42
N SER A 43 4.37 -1.44 -1.52
CA SER A 43 4.26 -0.71 -2.79
C SER A 43 4.38 0.80 -2.57
N ARG A 44 5.01 1.49 -3.52
CA ARG A 44 5.04 2.96 -3.55
C ARG A 44 3.73 3.51 -4.10
N GLU A 45 3.17 4.48 -3.38
CA GLU A 45 2.05 5.30 -3.83
C GLU A 45 2.51 6.75 -4.07
N VAL A 46 2.15 7.32 -5.22
CA VAL A 46 2.46 8.72 -5.58
C VAL A 46 1.16 9.41 -5.95
N THR A 47 0.78 10.43 -5.19
CA THR A 47 -0.36 11.30 -5.51
C THR A 47 0.14 12.54 -6.25
N GLU A 48 -0.32 12.74 -7.49
CA GLU A 48 -0.07 13.95 -8.26
C GLU A 48 -1.22 14.96 -8.03
N TYR A 49 -0.93 16.09 -7.39
CA TYR A 49 -1.89 17.18 -7.26
C TYR A 49 -1.82 18.09 -8.49
N ARG A 50 -2.94 18.24 -9.20
CA ARG A 50 -3.07 19.16 -10.34
C ARG A 50 -3.96 20.32 -9.94
N ALA A 51 -3.34 21.46 -9.64
CA ALA A 51 -4.05 22.70 -9.42
C ALA A 51 -4.58 23.24 -10.75
N GLU A 52 -5.89 23.51 -10.81
CA GLU A 52 -6.51 24.16 -11.97
C GLU A 52 -5.93 25.56 -12.18
N ILE A 53 -5.76 25.94 -13.43
CA ILE A 53 -5.36 27.30 -13.84
C ILE A 53 -6.44 27.83 -14.78
N VAL A 54 -7.04 28.95 -14.41
CA VAL A 54 -7.98 29.68 -15.28
C VAL A 54 -7.38 31.03 -15.67
N GLU A 55 -7.71 31.51 -16.87
CA GLU A 55 -7.25 32.79 -17.40
C GLU A 55 -8.48 33.65 -17.73
N ASP A 56 -8.49 34.92 -17.31
CA ASP A 56 -9.56 35.86 -17.68
C ASP A 56 -9.33 36.46 -19.08
N THR A 57 -10.30 37.24 -19.58
CA THR A 57 -10.20 37.90 -20.90
C THR A 57 -9.10 38.95 -20.99
N ASN A 58 -8.52 39.37 -19.87
CA ASN A 58 -7.42 40.33 -19.80
C ASN A 58 -6.05 39.63 -19.69
N GLY A 59 -6.01 38.29 -19.67
CA GLY A 59 -4.80 37.49 -19.54
C GLY A 59 -4.34 37.25 -18.10
N ASN A 60 -5.14 37.59 -17.08
CA ASN A 60 -4.79 37.32 -15.69
C ASN A 60 -5.03 35.85 -15.36
N ARG A 61 -4.06 35.20 -14.74
CA ARG A 61 -4.13 33.78 -14.35
C ARG A 61 -4.43 33.61 -12.87
N PHE A 62 -5.33 32.68 -12.57
CA PHE A 62 -5.67 32.27 -11.22
C PHE A 62 -5.40 30.78 -11.09
N VAL A 63 -4.69 30.40 -10.03
CA VAL A 63 -4.29 29.02 -9.76
C VAL A 63 -4.99 28.54 -8.50
N ALA A 64 -5.62 27.36 -8.55
CA ALA A 64 -6.18 26.73 -7.37
C ALA A 64 -5.08 26.48 -6.30
N PRO A 65 -5.37 26.70 -5.01
CA PRO A 65 -4.38 26.45 -3.97
C PRO A 65 -4.10 24.96 -3.85
N PHE A 66 -2.84 24.61 -3.59
CA PHE A 66 -2.47 23.26 -3.21
C PHE A 66 -2.93 22.95 -1.78
N PRO A 67 -3.18 21.66 -1.44
CA PRO A 67 -3.46 21.26 -0.07
C PRO A 67 -2.34 21.65 0.90
N GLU A 68 -2.68 21.79 2.18
CA GLU A 68 -1.70 22.10 3.23
C GLU A 68 -0.57 21.07 3.23
N GLY A 69 0.67 21.55 3.33
CA GLY A 69 1.86 20.72 3.35
C GLY A 69 2.41 20.34 1.97
N VAL A 70 1.67 20.56 0.86
CA VAL A 70 2.17 20.39 -0.52
C VAL A 70 2.84 21.69 -0.97
N THR A 71 4.16 21.76 -0.82
CA THR A 71 4.95 23.00 -0.99
C THR A 71 6.03 22.91 -2.04
N LYS A 72 6.33 21.69 -2.53
CA LYS A 72 7.36 21.42 -3.55
C LYS A 72 6.73 20.64 -4.70
N ALA A 73 7.34 20.77 -5.88
CA ALA A 73 6.93 20.00 -7.07
C ALA A 73 7.02 18.48 -6.86
N ALA A 74 7.96 18.04 -6.02
CA ALA A 74 8.04 16.67 -5.50
C ALA A 74 8.53 16.72 -4.05
N GLN A 75 7.94 15.90 -3.19
CA GLN A 75 8.31 15.80 -1.77
C GLN A 75 7.90 14.45 -1.19
N TYR A 76 8.60 14.02 -0.14
CA TYR A 76 8.19 12.85 0.65
C TYR A 76 6.99 13.18 1.53
N GLY A 77 6.01 12.27 1.54
CA GLY A 77 4.85 12.32 2.43
C GLY A 77 5.20 12.12 3.90
N ALA A 78 4.25 12.42 4.79
CA ALA A 78 4.43 12.30 6.23
C ALA A 78 4.70 10.85 6.67
N ASP A 79 3.97 9.88 6.10
CA ASP A 79 4.10 8.47 6.47
C ASP A 79 5.47 7.90 6.13
N LEU A 80 6.02 8.25 4.95
CA LEU A 80 7.37 7.84 4.56
C LEU A 80 8.43 8.39 5.52
N LYS A 81 8.32 9.66 5.89
CA LYS A 81 9.22 10.30 6.84
C LYS A 81 9.13 9.65 8.22
N ALA A 82 7.90 9.39 8.71
CA ALA A 82 7.68 8.72 9.98
C ALA A 82 8.29 7.32 9.98
N HIS A 83 8.15 6.57 8.88
CA HIS A 83 8.75 5.24 8.74
C HIS A 83 10.29 5.29 8.79
N ALA A 84 10.91 6.23 8.07
CA ALA A 84 12.36 6.42 8.11
C ALA A 84 12.86 6.81 9.52
N VAL A 85 12.13 7.67 10.23
CA VAL A 85 12.44 8.05 11.62
C VAL A 85 12.29 6.83 12.54
N TYR A 86 11.24 6.03 12.40
CA TYR A 86 11.07 4.82 13.20
C TYR A 86 12.21 3.81 12.98
N MET A 87 12.59 3.56 11.72
CA MET A 87 13.71 2.68 11.39
C MET A 87 15.04 3.17 12.00
N SER A 88 15.31 4.48 11.93
CA SER A 88 16.56 5.04 12.45
C SER A 88 16.59 5.13 13.98
N GLN A 89 15.52 5.64 14.60
CA GLN A 89 15.51 5.97 16.03
C GLN A 89 15.09 4.78 16.90
N TYR A 90 14.14 3.96 16.43
CA TYR A 90 13.62 2.84 17.21
C TYR A 90 14.34 1.53 16.86
N GLN A 91 14.51 1.24 15.57
CA GLN A 91 15.23 0.02 15.15
C GLN A 91 16.74 0.19 15.04
N LEU A 92 17.25 1.42 15.23
CA LEU A 92 18.68 1.74 15.19
C LEU A 92 19.35 1.31 13.86
N ILE A 93 18.58 1.31 12.77
CA ILE A 93 19.08 0.97 11.45
C ILE A 93 19.96 2.13 10.96
N PRO A 94 21.22 1.87 10.56
CA PRO A 94 22.09 2.90 10.02
C PRO A 94 21.48 3.59 8.80
N TYR A 95 21.68 4.90 8.68
CA TYR A 95 21.10 5.74 7.62
C TYR A 95 21.30 5.16 6.21
N LYS A 96 22.52 4.70 5.89
CA LYS A 96 22.82 4.08 4.59
C LYS A 96 21.93 2.88 4.27
N ARG A 97 21.64 2.02 5.26
CA ARG A 97 20.75 0.86 5.06
C ARG A 97 19.30 1.27 4.89
N ILE A 98 18.88 2.37 5.52
CA ILE A 98 17.54 2.93 5.31
C ILE A 98 17.42 3.44 3.87
N GLN A 99 18.45 4.11 3.35
CA GLN A 99 18.48 4.55 1.95
C GLN A 99 18.39 3.37 0.97
N GLU A 100 19.24 2.35 1.16
CA GLU A 100 19.24 1.11 0.37
C GLU A 100 17.86 0.43 0.42
N TYR A 101 17.24 0.35 1.61
CA TYR A 101 15.92 -0.25 1.77
C TYR A 101 14.83 0.47 0.95
N PHE A 102 14.73 1.80 1.05
CA PHE A 102 13.71 2.54 0.32
C PHE A 102 13.95 2.54 -1.20
N GLU A 103 15.21 2.58 -1.62
CA GLU A 103 15.57 2.53 -3.04
C GLU A 103 15.25 1.15 -3.64
N GLU A 104 15.73 0.08 -3.02
CA GLU A 104 15.62 -1.28 -3.57
C GLU A 104 14.24 -1.89 -3.40
N GLN A 105 13.61 -1.71 -2.22
CA GLN A 105 12.35 -2.39 -1.90
C GLN A 105 11.12 -1.55 -2.21
N MET A 106 11.25 -0.22 -2.25
CA MET A 106 10.12 0.67 -2.52
C MET A 106 10.25 1.47 -3.81
N ALA A 107 11.39 1.44 -4.51
CA ALA A 107 11.65 2.32 -5.66
C ALA A 107 11.43 3.81 -5.32
N ILE A 108 11.76 4.19 -4.09
CA ILE A 108 11.73 5.57 -3.58
C ILE A 108 13.17 5.95 -3.25
N PRO A 109 13.86 6.72 -4.11
CA PRO A 109 15.17 7.23 -3.73
C PRO A 109 14.98 8.20 -2.57
N VAL A 110 15.76 8.04 -1.50
CA VAL A 110 15.85 8.95 -0.36
C VAL A 110 17.31 9.36 -0.17
N SER A 111 17.55 10.67 -0.17
CA SER A 111 18.86 11.29 0.00
C SER A 111 18.99 11.88 1.39
#